data_AF-A0A5C7X569-F1
#
_entry.id   AF-A0A5C7X569-F1
#
_cell.length_a   1.000
_cell.length_b   1.000
_cell.length_c   1.000
_cell.angle_alpha   90.00
_cell.angle_beta   90.00
_cell.angle_gamma   90.00
#
_symmetry.space_group_name_H-M   'P 1'
#
loop_
_entity.id
_entity.type
_entity.pdbx_description
1 polymer ?
#
loop_
_entity_poly.entity_id
_entity_poly.type
_entity_poly.pdbx_seq_one_letter_code
_entity_poly.pdbx_strand_id
1 'polypeptide(L)'
;MNSPLAQTLDSVTGTTTALTAFLRGIERRAAVFAELQCGEAAHGDQALQAIFAQFVAEARGTPQVEWPRLFWVTFLESPALAAEPLAPFWQGDFAPLARLDFAARAVVLARLVAQLEDAQSALVFGVSEDSYRQALQRALPQRADGSPDGPAWLALRSEVQYALEELSPERSAAVARMRAAVVADSTHAPPVVPEREPSLLNRPIPLNIPLNIPLRAPNWLNKLRGGGGANGA
;
A
#
# COMPACT_ATOMS: atom_id res chain seq x y z
N MET A 1 33.79 -13.74 25.58
CA MET A 1 32.77 -14.56 24.91
C MET A 1 31.45 -13.80 25.01
N ASN A 2 30.98 -13.13 23.95
CA ASN A 2 29.70 -12.41 23.98
C ASN A 2 28.55 -13.42 23.93
N SER A 3 27.65 -13.35 24.92
CA SER A 3 26.50 -14.24 25.07
C SER A 3 25.50 -14.11 23.90
N PRO A 4 24.87 -15.22 23.45
CA PRO A 4 23.93 -15.22 22.33
C PRO A 4 22.70 -14.32 22.53
N LEU A 5 22.28 -14.07 23.78
CA LEU A 5 21.19 -13.15 24.09
C LEU A 5 21.52 -11.68 23.74
N ALA A 6 22.77 -11.26 23.89
CA ALA A 6 23.19 -9.89 23.53
C ALA A 6 23.11 -9.66 22.02
N GLN A 7 23.53 -10.65 21.23
CA GLN A 7 23.47 -10.59 19.76
C GLN A 7 22.02 -10.57 19.23
N THR A 8 21.10 -11.28 19.88
CA THR A 8 19.68 -11.25 19.53
C THR A 8 19.05 -9.88 19.84
N LEU A 9 19.38 -9.27 20.97
CA LEU A 9 18.87 -7.94 21.33
C LEU A 9 19.44 -6.84 20.40
N ASP A 10 20.72 -6.91 20.04
CA ASP A 10 21.36 -5.97 19.12
C ASP A 10 20.75 -6.07 17.71
N SER A 11 20.50 -7.29 17.22
CA SER A 11 19.86 -7.51 15.91
C SER A 11 18.39 -7.09 15.86
N VAL A 12 17.62 -7.32 16.93
CA VAL A 12 16.24 -6.82 17.05
C VAL A 12 16.23 -5.29 17.07
N THR A 13 17.11 -4.67 17.86
CA THR A 13 17.21 -3.20 17.94
C THR A 13 17.63 -2.59 16.60
N GLY A 14 18.59 -3.21 15.90
CA GLY A 14 19.00 -2.81 14.56
C GLY A 14 17.87 -2.92 13.54
N THR A 15 17.09 -4.00 13.58
CA THR A 15 15.93 -4.20 12.70
C THR A 15 14.83 -3.17 12.96
N THR A 16 14.49 -2.92 14.23
CA THR A 16 13.51 -1.89 14.63
C THR A 16 13.94 -0.49 14.20
N THR A 17 15.23 -0.17 14.30
CA THR A 17 15.79 1.11 13.85
C THR A 17 15.68 1.26 12.33
N ALA A 18 16.07 0.22 11.59
CA ALA A 18 16.00 0.20 10.13
C ALA A 18 14.55 0.35 9.64
N LEU A 19 13.62 -0.38 10.25
CA LEU A 19 12.19 -0.33 9.94
C LEU A 19 11.59 1.04 10.20
N THR A 20 11.96 1.66 11.32
CA THR A 20 11.56 3.03 11.66
C THR A 20 12.04 4.03 10.62
N ALA A 21 13.31 3.94 10.21
CA ALA A 21 13.90 4.81 9.19
C ALA A 21 13.23 4.63 7.82
N PHE A 22 12.99 3.38 7.42
CA PHE A 22 12.28 3.06 6.18
C PHE A 22 10.86 3.65 6.17
N LEU A 23 10.07 3.37 7.19
CA LEU A 23 8.69 3.85 7.27
C LEU A 23 8.62 5.39 7.30
N ARG A 24 9.54 6.05 8.02
CA ARG A 24 9.65 7.52 8.01
C ARG A 24 9.90 8.08 6.61
N GLY A 25 10.64 7.36 5.76
CA GLY A 25 10.93 7.77 4.39
C GLY A 25 9.76 7.61 3.41
N ILE A 26 8.71 6.87 3.77
CA ILE A 26 7.59 6.54 2.87
C ILE A 26 6.23 7.02 3.40
N GLU A 27 6.08 7.20 4.72
CA GLU A 27 4.80 7.47 5.39
C GLU A 27 4.03 8.67 4.82
N ARG A 28 4.74 9.74 4.44
CA ARG A 28 4.14 10.93 3.81
C ARG A 28 3.52 10.60 2.46
N ARG A 29 4.24 9.89 1.58
CA ARG A 29 3.72 9.46 0.27
C ARG A 29 2.56 8.48 0.45
N ALA A 30 2.67 7.56 1.41
CA ALA A 30 1.62 6.59 1.68
C ALA A 30 0.33 7.27 2.20
N ALA A 31 0.44 8.29 3.05
CA ALA A 31 -0.71 9.04 3.56
C ALA A 31 -1.42 9.84 2.46
N VAL A 32 -0.67 10.54 1.61
CA VAL A 32 -1.26 11.26 0.45
C VAL A 32 -1.86 10.27 -0.54
N PHE A 33 -1.20 9.14 -0.81
CA PHE A 33 -1.76 8.11 -1.68
C PHE A 33 -3.09 7.61 -1.12
N ALA A 34 -3.12 7.20 0.15
CA ALA A 34 -4.31 6.64 0.77
C ALA A 34 -5.48 7.64 0.78
N GLU A 35 -5.23 8.91 1.11
CA GLU A 35 -6.22 9.97 0.99
C GLU A 35 -6.75 10.11 -0.43
N LEU A 36 -5.86 10.25 -1.42
CA LEU A 36 -6.27 10.47 -2.80
C LEU A 36 -6.98 9.25 -3.39
N GLN A 37 -6.61 8.04 -2.95
CA GLN A 37 -7.24 6.80 -3.37
C GLN A 37 -8.66 6.69 -2.81
N CYS A 38 -8.82 6.93 -1.49
CA CYS A 38 -10.10 6.85 -0.80
C CYS A 38 -10.99 8.08 -1.02
N GLY A 39 -10.40 9.22 -1.39
CA GLY A 39 -11.08 10.51 -1.43
C GLY A 39 -11.46 11.04 -0.05
N GLU A 40 -10.76 10.65 1.02
CA GLU A 40 -10.90 11.24 2.35
C GLU A 40 -9.68 10.92 3.22
N ALA A 41 -9.12 11.93 3.88
CA ALA A 41 -7.92 11.77 4.71
C ALA A 41 -8.13 10.79 5.87
N ALA A 42 -9.26 10.87 6.58
CA ALA A 42 -9.55 10.03 7.74
C ALA A 42 -9.63 8.54 7.36
N HIS A 43 -10.31 8.21 6.26
CA HIS A 43 -10.36 6.84 5.75
C HIS A 43 -8.98 6.35 5.29
N GLY A 44 -8.23 7.21 4.58
CA GLY A 44 -6.87 6.90 4.16
C GLY A 44 -5.94 6.60 5.34
N ASP A 45 -6.02 7.40 6.41
CA ASP A 45 -5.18 7.24 7.59
C ASP A 45 -5.54 5.96 8.38
N GLN A 46 -6.82 5.58 8.45
CA GLN A 46 -7.25 4.29 9.01
C GLN A 46 -6.70 3.10 8.22
N ALA A 47 -6.77 3.16 6.89
CA ALA A 47 -6.20 2.14 6.02
C ALA A 47 -4.67 2.03 6.18
N LEU A 48 -4.00 3.18 6.30
CA LEU A 48 -2.55 3.25 6.48
C LEU A 48 -2.09 2.59 7.78
N GLN A 49 -2.83 2.73 8.87
CA GLN A 49 -2.53 2.05 10.13
C GLN A 49 -2.54 0.53 9.97
N ALA A 50 -3.53 -0.03 9.28
CA ALA A 50 -3.61 -1.47 9.00
C ALA A 50 -2.46 -1.94 8.10
N ILE A 51 -2.12 -1.14 7.08
CA ILE A 51 -1.01 -1.43 6.15
C ILE A 51 0.33 -1.43 6.89
N PHE A 52 0.57 -0.48 7.78
CA PHE A 52 1.79 -0.48 8.61
C PHE A 52 1.87 -1.75 9.45
N ALA A 53 0.80 -2.14 10.13
CA ALA A 53 0.79 -3.35 10.95
C ALA A 53 1.13 -4.60 10.13
N GLN A 54 0.53 -4.74 8.95
CA GLN A 54 0.78 -5.87 8.06
C GLN A 54 2.22 -5.85 7.52
N PHE A 55 2.69 -4.71 7.00
CA PHE A 55 4.05 -4.58 6.48
C PHE A 55 5.11 -4.89 7.53
N VAL A 56 4.95 -4.40 8.77
CA VAL A 56 5.91 -4.64 9.84
C VAL A 56 6.00 -6.12 10.20
N ALA A 57 4.89 -6.87 10.13
CA ALA A 57 4.90 -8.31 10.34
C ALA A 57 5.67 -9.04 9.22
N GLU A 58 5.43 -8.67 7.97
CA GLU A 58 6.05 -9.30 6.78
C GLU A 58 7.55 -8.95 6.66
N ALA A 59 7.93 -7.70 6.93
CA ALA A 59 9.29 -7.18 6.74
C ALA A 59 10.37 -7.90 7.58
N ARG A 60 10.00 -8.57 8.68
CA ARG A 60 10.92 -9.29 9.57
C ARG A 60 11.63 -10.46 8.90
N GLY A 61 10.97 -11.10 7.94
CA GLY A 61 11.53 -12.22 7.16
C GLY A 61 12.11 -11.79 5.83
N THR A 62 12.09 -10.49 5.50
CA THR A 62 12.38 -9.97 4.17
C THR A 62 13.64 -9.12 4.18
N PRO A 63 14.59 -9.32 3.24
CA PRO A 63 15.76 -8.46 3.08
C PRO A 63 15.37 -6.98 2.92
N GLN A 64 16.12 -6.07 3.54
CA GLN A 64 15.81 -4.63 3.52
C GLN A 64 15.70 -4.04 2.12
N VAL A 65 16.44 -4.58 1.15
CA VAL A 65 16.39 -4.15 -0.27
C VAL A 65 15.02 -4.40 -0.91
N GLU A 66 14.27 -5.38 -0.43
CA GLU A 66 12.94 -5.74 -0.94
C GLU A 66 11.81 -4.95 -0.26
N TRP A 67 12.08 -4.24 0.83
CA TRP A 67 11.07 -3.53 1.61
C TRP A 67 10.27 -2.49 0.82
N PRO A 68 10.85 -1.67 -0.08
CA PRO A 68 10.07 -0.75 -0.90
C PRO A 68 8.99 -1.47 -1.73
N ARG A 69 9.36 -2.58 -2.38
CA ARG A 69 8.45 -3.39 -3.19
C ARG A 69 7.39 -4.04 -2.30
N LEU A 70 7.82 -4.69 -1.20
CA LEU A 70 6.92 -5.32 -0.24
C LEU A 70 5.88 -4.33 0.26
N PHE A 71 6.30 -3.15 0.72
CA PHE A 71 5.41 -2.11 1.23
C PHE A 71 4.31 -1.74 0.23
N TRP A 72 4.66 -1.47 -1.03
CA TRP A 72 3.66 -1.06 -2.03
C TRP A 72 2.74 -2.21 -2.47
N VAL A 73 3.21 -3.46 -2.45
CA VAL A 73 2.36 -4.64 -2.62
C VAL A 73 1.37 -4.73 -1.47
N THR A 74 1.84 -4.75 -0.23
CA THR A 74 1.00 -4.78 0.98
C THR A 74 0.00 -3.61 0.98
N PHE A 75 0.44 -2.43 0.56
CA PHE A 75 -0.39 -1.23 0.44
C PHE A 75 -1.54 -1.46 -0.55
N LEU A 76 -1.27 -1.79 -1.82
CA LEU A 76 -2.30 -1.92 -2.85
C LEU A 76 -3.17 -3.18 -2.69
N GLU A 77 -2.66 -4.21 -2.04
CA GLU A 77 -3.44 -5.41 -1.69
C GLU A 77 -4.29 -5.21 -0.42
N SER A 78 -4.15 -4.07 0.26
CA SER A 78 -4.92 -3.82 1.47
C SER A 78 -6.41 -3.64 1.16
N PRO A 79 -7.29 -4.48 1.72
CA PRO A 79 -8.73 -4.31 1.60
C PRO A 79 -9.22 -3.03 2.28
N ALA A 80 -8.45 -2.48 3.24
CA ALA A 80 -8.79 -1.24 3.92
C ALA A 80 -8.78 -0.02 2.98
N LEU A 81 -7.99 -0.06 1.89
CA LEU A 81 -8.07 0.97 0.85
C LEU A 81 -9.33 0.82 0.00
N ALA A 82 -9.81 -0.40 -0.21
CA ALA A 82 -10.91 -0.70 -1.12
C ALA A 82 -12.31 -0.37 -0.55
N ALA A 83 -12.39 0.08 0.71
CA ALA A 83 -13.61 0.60 1.31
C ALA A 83 -13.90 1.99 0.75
N GLU A 84 -14.62 2.06 -0.38
CA GLU A 84 -14.96 3.33 -1.02
C GLU A 84 -15.97 4.11 -0.15
N PRO A 85 -15.64 5.35 0.27
CA PRO A 85 -16.59 6.21 0.96
C PRO A 85 -17.81 6.49 0.08
N LEU A 86 -18.98 6.63 0.70
CA LEU A 86 -20.25 6.87 -0.01
C LEU A 86 -20.24 8.16 -0.84
N ALA A 87 -19.38 9.12 -0.49
CA ALA A 87 -19.20 10.40 -1.16
C ALA A 87 -17.75 10.88 -0.99
N PRO A 88 -16.81 10.44 -1.85
CA PRO A 88 -15.42 10.87 -1.75
C PRO A 88 -15.30 12.38 -2.05
N PHE A 89 -14.49 13.07 -1.25
CA PHE A 89 -14.21 14.49 -1.38
C PHE A 89 -12.70 14.77 -1.28
N TRP A 90 -12.16 15.38 -2.32
CA TRP A 90 -10.76 15.80 -2.35
C TRP A 90 -10.64 17.29 -2.04
N GLN A 91 -9.70 17.64 -1.17
CA GLN A 91 -9.27 19.03 -1.01
C GLN A 91 -8.30 19.39 -2.14
N GLY A 92 -8.53 20.48 -2.86
CA GLY A 92 -7.72 20.89 -4.03
C GLY A 92 -8.32 20.46 -5.38
N ASP A 93 -7.62 20.75 -6.48
CA ASP A 93 -8.12 20.46 -7.84
C ASP A 93 -7.75 19.03 -8.29
N PHE A 94 -8.38 18.05 -7.65
CA PHE A 94 -8.26 16.64 -8.00
C PHE A 94 -9.43 16.12 -8.84
N ALA A 95 -10.17 17.02 -9.50
CA ALA A 95 -11.30 16.65 -10.37
C ALA A 95 -10.95 15.56 -11.43
N PRO A 96 -9.73 15.52 -12.01
CA PRO A 96 -9.33 14.40 -12.87
C PRO A 96 -9.33 13.04 -12.15
N LEU A 97 -8.90 12.96 -10.89
CA LEU A 97 -8.88 11.70 -10.12
C LEU A 97 -10.28 11.23 -9.75
N ALA A 98 -11.19 12.17 -9.46
CA ALA A 98 -12.58 11.88 -9.10
C ALA A 98 -13.36 11.19 -10.25
N ARG A 99 -12.96 11.43 -11.51
CA ARG A 99 -13.56 10.79 -12.70
C ARG A 99 -13.03 9.39 -12.97
N LEU A 100 -11.91 9.00 -12.36
CA LEU A 100 -11.32 7.68 -12.53
C LEU A 100 -12.02 6.69 -11.62
N ASP A 101 -12.19 5.47 -12.12
CA ASP A 101 -12.49 4.34 -11.25
C ASP A 101 -11.34 4.07 -10.29
N PHE A 102 -11.61 3.28 -9.26
CA PHE A 102 -10.65 3.00 -8.19
C PHE A 102 -9.31 2.43 -8.71
N ALA A 103 -9.34 1.57 -9.73
CA ALA A 103 -8.16 0.90 -10.26
C ALA A 103 -7.30 1.85 -11.12
N ALA A 104 -7.94 2.60 -12.01
CA ALA A 104 -7.28 3.61 -12.83
C ALA A 104 -6.66 4.71 -11.96
N ARG A 105 -7.33 5.09 -10.88
CA ARG A 105 -6.80 6.03 -9.88
C ARG A 105 -5.52 5.50 -9.23
N ALA A 106 -5.52 4.24 -8.79
CA ALA A 106 -4.33 3.63 -8.17
C ALA A 106 -3.13 3.59 -9.12
N VAL A 107 -3.36 3.33 -10.41
CA VAL A 107 -2.30 3.34 -11.44
C VAL A 107 -1.68 4.74 -11.59
N VAL A 108 -2.50 5.79 -11.65
CA VAL A 108 -2.00 7.18 -11.74
C VAL A 108 -1.26 7.58 -10.47
N LEU A 109 -1.79 7.23 -9.29
CA LEU A 109 -1.18 7.54 -8.00
C LEU A 109 0.13 6.78 -7.77
N ALA A 110 0.29 5.58 -8.31
CA ALA A 110 1.57 4.86 -8.30
C ALA A 110 2.67 5.66 -9.01
N ARG A 111 2.34 6.29 -10.14
CA ARG A 111 3.28 7.15 -10.87
C ARG A 111 3.49 8.51 -10.20
N LEU A 112 2.43 9.17 -9.75
CA LEU A 112 2.51 10.54 -9.22
C LEU A 112 2.97 10.63 -7.77
N VAL A 113 2.37 9.81 -6.90
CA VAL A 113 2.56 9.90 -5.45
C VAL A 113 3.63 8.94 -4.98
N ALA A 114 3.52 7.65 -5.35
CA ALA A 114 4.50 6.64 -4.96
C ALA A 114 5.83 6.79 -5.74
N GLN A 115 5.81 7.54 -6.85
CA GLN A 115 6.94 7.78 -7.75
C GLN A 115 7.58 6.47 -8.24
N LEU A 116 6.76 5.45 -8.45
CA LEU A 116 7.19 4.18 -8.99
C LEU A 116 7.38 4.30 -10.51
N GLU A 117 8.49 3.75 -10.99
CA GLU A 117 8.72 3.57 -12.43
C GLU A 117 7.83 2.44 -12.98
N ASP A 118 7.71 2.34 -14.30
CA ASP A 118 6.77 1.42 -14.94
C ASP A 118 7.05 -0.04 -14.59
N ALA A 119 8.33 -0.45 -14.62
CA ALA A 119 8.74 -1.81 -14.25
C ALA A 119 8.41 -2.14 -12.77
N GLN A 120 8.70 -1.21 -11.85
CA GLN A 120 8.41 -1.40 -10.43
C GLN A 120 6.91 -1.41 -10.16
N SER A 121 6.17 -0.54 -10.82
CA SER A 121 4.71 -0.51 -10.72
C SER A 121 4.13 -1.82 -11.21
N ALA A 122 4.53 -2.30 -12.40
CA ALA A 122 4.07 -3.57 -12.95
C ALA A 122 4.29 -4.74 -11.98
N LEU A 123 5.45 -4.80 -11.33
CA LEU A 123 5.76 -5.79 -10.30
C LEU A 123 4.85 -5.69 -9.06
N VAL A 124 4.50 -4.47 -8.64
CA VAL A 124 3.59 -4.23 -7.50
C VAL A 124 2.14 -4.61 -7.87
N PHE A 125 1.68 -4.24 -9.07
CA PHE A 125 0.35 -4.60 -9.55
C PHE A 125 0.22 -6.08 -9.94
N GLY A 126 1.35 -6.79 -10.14
CA GLY A 126 1.38 -8.18 -10.57
C GLY A 126 0.97 -8.36 -12.03
N VAL A 127 1.35 -7.42 -12.90
CA VAL A 127 1.04 -7.40 -14.34
C VAL A 127 2.33 -7.24 -15.17
N SER A 128 2.25 -7.40 -16.49
CA SER A 128 3.38 -7.05 -17.37
C SER A 128 3.59 -5.53 -17.43
N GLU A 129 4.82 -5.09 -17.72
CA GLU A 129 5.13 -3.67 -17.91
C GLU A 129 4.29 -3.04 -19.02
N ASP A 130 4.05 -3.76 -20.12
CA ASP A 130 3.16 -3.31 -21.20
C ASP A 130 1.71 -3.11 -20.73
N SER A 131 1.19 -4.04 -19.94
CA SER A 131 -0.17 -3.93 -19.39
C SER A 131 -0.29 -2.72 -18.47
N TYR A 132 0.74 -2.49 -17.64
CA TYR A 132 0.80 -1.32 -16.78
C TYR A 132 0.85 -0.02 -17.59
N ARG A 133 1.74 0.09 -18.59
CA ARG A 133 1.85 1.27 -19.46
C ARG A 133 0.54 1.58 -20.18
N GLN A 134 -0.15 0.56 -20.70
CA GLN A 134 -1.46 0.72 -21.34
C GLN A 134 -2.54 1.14 -20.34
N ALA A 135 -2.53 0.61 -19.13
CA ALA A 135 -3.46 1.05 -18.07
C ALA A 135 -3.20 2.52 -17.69
N LEU A 136 -1.93 2.91 -17.55
CA LEU A 136 -1.53 4.28 -17.23
C LEU A 136 -1.97 5.23 -18.35
N GLN A 137 -1.68 4.93 -19.61
CA GLN A 137 -2.09 5.75 -20.76
C GLN A 137 -3.61 6.00 -20.81
N ARG A 138 -4.41 4.97 -20.51
CA ARG A 138 -5.88 5.09 -20.46
C ARG A 138 -6.38 5.92 -19.27
N ALA A 139 -5.63 5.97 -18.17
CA ALA A 139 -5.99 6.70 -16.97
C ALA A 139 -5.48 8.15 -16.95
N LEU A 140 -4.54 8.51 -17.84
CA LEU A 140 -4.08 9.89 -17.99
C LEU A 140 -5.24 10.81 -18.44
N PRO A 141 -5.25 12.10 -18.03
CA PRO A 141 -6.20 13.07 -18.54
C PRO A 141 -6.20 13.11 -20.08
N GLN A 142 -7.39 13.07 -20.67
CA GLN A 142 -7.60 13.15 -22.12
C GLN A 142 -8.50 14.33 -22.46
N ARG A 143 -8.29 14.92 -23.63
CA ARG A 143 -9.14 15.95 -24.21
C ARG A 143 -10.42 15.31 -24.78
N ALA A 144 -11.38 16.13 -25.17
CA ALA A 144 -12.64 15.66 -25.77
C ALA A 144 -12.45 14.87 -27.07
N ASP A 145 -11.33 15.04 -27.77
CA ASP A 145 -10.96 14.30 -28.98
C ASP A 145 -10.20 12.99 -28.69
N GLY A 146 -10.01 12.63 -27.41
CA GLY A 146 -9.28 11.44 -26.96
C GLY A 146 -7.76 11.59 -26.96
N SER A 147 -7.21 12.74 -27.35
CA SER A 147 -5.77 12.99 -27.28
C SER A 147 -5.31 13.25 -25.83
N PRO A 148 -4.05 12.98 -25.47
CA PRO A 148 -3.52 13.28 -24.14
C PRO A 148 -3.60 14.76 -23.78
N ASP A 149 -4.12 15.08 -22.59
CA ASP A 149 -4.21 16.45 -22.08
C ASP A 149 -2.99 16.78 -21.22
N GLY A 150 -1.93 17.26 -21.88
CA GLY A 150 -0.67 17.65 -21.23
C GLY A 150 -0.83 18.72 -20.13
N PRO A 151 -1.55 19.83 -20.37
CA PRO A 151 -1.84 20.83 -19.34
C PRO A 151 -2.57 20.25 -18.12
N ALA A 152 -3.61 19.44 -18.32
CA ALA A 152 -4.34 18.81 -17.20
C ALA A 152 -3.45 17.83 -16.42
N TRP A 153 -2.58 17.10 -17.11
CA TRP A 153 -1.58 16.24 -16.46
C TRP A 153 -0.59 17.04 -15.61
N LEU A 154 -0.07 18.16 -16.14
CA LEU A 154 0.87 19.00 -15.40
C LEU A 154 0.22 19.64 -14.18
N ALA A 155 -1.01 20.13 -14.31
CA ALA A 155 -1.78 20.67 -13.19
C ALA A 155 -1.96 19.61 -12.08
N LEU A 156 -2.42 18.41 -12.44
CA LEU A 156 -2.56 17.30 -11.49
C LEU A 156 -1.24 16.96 -10.79
N ARG A 157 -0.13 16.93 -11.53
CA ARG A 157 1.20 16.68 -10.95
C ARG A 157 1.59 17.78 -9.97
N SER A 158 1.35 19.04 -10.30
CA SER A 158 1.64 20.17 -9.40
C SER A 158 0.80 20.09 -8.12
N GLU A 159 -0.50 19.78 -8.22
CA GLU A 159 -1.38 19.62 -7.07
C GLU A 159 -0.93 18.46 -6.16
N VAL A 160 -0.51 17.32 -6.74
CA VAL A 160 0.05 16.21 -5.96
C VAL A 160 1.35 16.63 -5.23
N GLN A 161 2.23 17.38 -5.91
CA GLN A 161 3.47 17.85 -5.31
C GLN A 161 3.19 18.82 -4.16
N TYR A 162 2.25 19.73 -4.35
CA TYR A 162 1.78 20.63 -3.30
C TYR A 162 1.23 19.85 -2.11
N ALA A 163 0.35 18.86 -2.33
CA ALA A 163 -0.20 18.02 -1.27
C ALA A 163 0.89 17.22 -0.52
N LEU A 164 1.94 16.78 -1.21
CA LEU A 164 3.09 16.13 -0.59
C LEU A 164 3.92 17.10 0.25
N GLU A 165 4.10 18.35 -0.18
CA GLU A 165 4.89 19.37 0.52
C GLU A 165 4.14 19.92 1.75
N GLU A 166 2.87 20.27 1.56
CA GLU A 166 1.99 20.97 2.51
C GLU A 166 1.17 20.04 3.41
N LEU A 167 1.57 18.77 3.54
CA LEU A 167 0.94 17.86 4.49
C LEU A 167 0.99 18.47 5.90
N SER A 168 -0.18 18.73 6.48
CA SER A 168 -0.28 19.50 7.72
C SER A 168 0.59 18.90 8.84
N PRO A 169 1.17 19.74 9.73
CA PRO A 169 2.00 19.25 10.83
C PRO A 169 1.24 18.30 11.76
N GLU A 170 -0.06 18.55 11.97
CA GLU A 170 -0.92 17.72 12.79
C GLU A 170 -1.09 16.32 12.19
N ARG A 171 -1.38 16.24 10.88
CA ARG A 171 -1.54 14.96 10.20
C ARG A 171 -0.21 14.21 10.10
N SER A 172 0.88 14.92 9.82
CA SER A 172 2.23 14.35 9.86
C SER A 172 2.55 13.74 11.24
N ALA A 173 2.19 14.42 12.33
CA ALA A 173 2.36 13.91 13.69
C ALA A 173 1.45 12.70 13.98
N ALA A 174 0.22 12.70 13.47
CA ALA A 174 -0.70 11.57 13.60
C ALA A 174 -0.16 10.31 12.92
N VAL A 175 0.29 10.43 11.67
CA VAL A 175 0.91 9.32 10.92
C VAL A 175 2.17 8.81 11.63
N ALA A 176 3.01 9.71 12.13
CA ALA A 176 4.21 9.33 12.89
C ALA A 176 3.87 8.56 14.18
N ARG A 177 2.78 8.90 14.87
CA ARG A 177 2.27 8.15 16.04
C ARG A 177 1.79 6.75 15.64
N MET A 178 1.07 6.62 14.53
CA MET A 178 0.61 5.31 14.01
C MET A 178 1.81 4.39 13.73
N ARG A 179 2.82 4.90 13.01
CA ARG A 179 4.07 4.16 12.76
C ARG A 179 4.74 3.75 14.06
N ALA A 180 4.90 4.67 15.01
CA ALA A 180 5.57 4.40 16.28
C ALA A 180 4.86 3.31 17.09
N ALA A 181 3.53 3.34 17.16
CA ALA A 181 2.72 2.34 17.83
C ALA A 181 2.92 0.94 17.22
N VAL A 182 2.79 0.82 15.90
CA VAL A 182 2.96 -0.46 15.19
C VAL A 182 4.37 -1.05 15.38
N VAL A 183 5.41 -0.21 15.26
CA VAL A 183 6.79 -0.66 15.42
C VAL A 183 7.06 -1.11 16.87
N ALA A 184 6.54 -0.38 17.85
CA ALA A 184 6.65 -0.74 19.27
C ALA A 184 5.95 -2.07 19.58
N ASP A 185 4.70 -2.25 19.12
CA ASP A 185 3.93 -3.48 19.31
C ASP A 185 4.64 -4.69 18.71
N SER A 186 5.24 -4.52 17.52
CA SER A 186 5.99 -5.60 16.89
C SER A 186 7.22 -6.01 17.71
N THR A 187 7.84 -5.07 18.43
CA THR A 187 9.02 -5.36 19.27
C THR A 187 8.63 -6.18 20.51
N HIS A 188 7.37 -6.06 20.95
CA HIS A 188 6.85 -6.78 22.12
C HIS A 188 6.15 -8.11 21.76
N ALA A 189 5.90 -8.37 20.47
CA ALA A 189 5.29 -9.62 20.03
C ALA A 189 6.23 -10.80 20.35
N PRO A 190 5.76 -11.85 21.07
CA PRO A 190 6.57 -13.03 21.32
C PRO A 190 6.97 -13.67 19.98
N PRO A 191 8.15 -14.32 19.91
CA PRO A 191 8.55 -15.04 18.70
C PRO A 191 7.46 -16.08 18.40
N VAL A 192 6.88 -16.02 17.20
CA VAL A 192 6.06 -17.10 16.67
C VAL A 192 7.00 -18.31 16.58
N VAL A 193 6.99 -19.15 17.61
CA VAL A 193 7.56 -20.49 17.52
C VAL A 193 6.72 -21.17 16.45
N PRO A 194 7.30 -21.68 15.34
CA PRO A 194 6.55 -22.51 14.42
C PRO A 194 6.07 -23.70 15.23
N GLU A 195 4.80 -23.69 15.57
CA GLU A 195 4.16 -24.77 16.29
C GLU A 195 4.28 -25.99 15.39
N ARG A 196 5.10 -26.97 15.81
CA ARG A 196 5.11 -28.31 15.23
C ARG A 196 3.65 -28.76 15.24
N GLU A 197 3.03 -28.87 14.08
CA GLU A 197 1.68 -29.39 13.95
C GLU A 197 1.56 -30.68 14.77
N PRO A 198 0.76 -30.70 15.84
CA PRO A 198 0.40 -31.96 16.48
C PRO A 198 -0.53 -32.68 15.51
N SER A 199 0.00 -33.73 14.88
CA SER A 199 -0.68 -34.74 14.06
C SER A 199 -2.21 -34.70 14.15
N LEU A 200 -2.86 -34.33 13.03
CA LEU A 200 -4.32 -34.16 12.85
C LEU A 200 -5.17 -35.44 13.01
N LEU A 201 -4.65 -36.51 13.63
CA LEU A 201 -5.35 -37.79 13.67
C LEU A 201 -6.35 -37.96 14.83
N ASN A 202 -6.48 -37.01 15.76
CA ASN A 202 -7.26 -37.28 16.98
C ASN A 202 -8.05 -36.13 17.59
N ARG A 203 -8.78 -35.33 16.80
CA ARG A 203 -9.84 -34.46 17.35
C ARG A 203 -11.15 -34.54 16.56
N PRO A 204 -12.31 -34.68 17.26
CA PRO A 204 -13.61 -34.53 16.64
C PRO A 204 -13.84 -33.06 16.27
N ILE A 205 -14.41 -32.82 15.08
CA ILE A 205 -14.67 -31.49 14.53
C ILE A 205 -15.93 -30.90 15.19
N PRO A 206 -15.87 -29.76 15.91
CA PRO A 206 -17.05 -28.95 16.16
C PRO A 206 -17.38 -28.12 14.91
N LEU A 207 -18.44 -28.51 14.20
CA LEU A 207 -19.16 -27.66 13.25
C LEU A 207 -19.86 -26.55 14.05
N ASN A 208 -19.23 -25.38 14.19
CA ASN A 208 -19.86 -24.06 13.97
C ASN A 208 -18.90 -22.91 14.36
N ILE A 209 -18.02 -22.53 13.43
CA ILE A 209 -17.35 -21.22 13.37
C ILE A 209 -17.44 -20.77 11.90
N PRO A 210 -17.71 -19.49 11.62
CA PRO A 210 -16.83 -18.82 10.68
C PRO A 210 -16.41 -17.46 11.22
N LEU A 211 -15.27 -17.45 11.93
CA LEU A 211 -14.34 -16.34 12.01
C LEU A 211 -13.36 -16.50 10.85
N ASN A 212 -13.13 -15.39 10.18
CA ASN A 212 -11.99 -15.09 9.32
C ASN A 212 -12.01 -15.69 7.89
N ILE A 213 -12.72 -14.99 7.00
CA ILE A 213 -12.46 -15.07 5.56
C ILE A 213 -11.08 -14.46 5.32
N PRO A 214 -10.13 -15.13 4.64
CA PRO A 214 -8.94 -14.45 4.15
C PRO A 214 -9.39 -13.41 3.13
N LEU A 215 -9.15 -12.13 3.42
CA LEU A 215 -9.41 -11.04 2.47
C LEU A 215 -8.53 -11.27 1.24
N ARG A 216 -9.13 -11.90 0.24
CA ARG A 216 -8.65 -11.99 -1.14
C ARG A 216 -8.17 -10.61 -1.58
N ALA A 217 -7.10 -10.55 -2.35
CA ALA A 217 -6.65 -9.32 -3.00
C ALA A 217 -7.87 -8.53 -3.53
N PRO A 218 -7.92 -7.20 -3.34
CA PRO A 218 -9.09 -6.40 -3.67
C PRO A 218 -9.57 -6.70 -5.08
N ASN A 219 -10.88 -6.83 -5.26
CA ASN A 219 -11.47 -7.28 -6.52
C ASN A 219 -11.10 -6.38 -7.71
N TRP A 220 -10.70 -5.12 -7.45
CA TRP A 220 -10.23 -4.18 -8.45
C TRP A 220 -8.81 -4.48 -8.97
N LEU A 221 -7.93 -5.05 -8.15
CA LEU A 221 -6.57 -5.46 -8.57
C LEU A 221 -6.63 -6.67 -9.50
N ASN A 222 -7.60 -7.57 -9.28
CA ASN A 222 -7.86 -8.70 -10.16
C ASN A 222 -8.33 -8.27 -11.56
N LYS A 223 -9.04 -7.14 -11.69
CA LYS A 223 -9.41 -6.59 -13.00
C LYS A 223 -8.18 -6.16 -13.81
N LEU A 224 -7.15 -5.62 -13.15
CA LEU A 224 -5.88 -5.28 -13.80
C LEU A 224 -5.09 -6.55 -14.16
N ARG A 225 -5.06 -7.57 -13.29
CA ARG A 225 -4.36 -8.84 -13.53
C ARG A 225 -5.00 -9.72 -14.61
N GLY A 226 -6.33 -9.69 -14.72
CA GLY A 226 -7.09 -10.51 -15.68
C GLY A 226 -7.22 -9.92 -17.10
N GLY A 227 -6.84 -8.66 -17.31
CA GLY A 227 -7.03 -7.95 -18.58
C GLY A 227 -6.01 -8.28 -19.69
N GLY A 228 -4.99 -9.09 -19.41
CA GLY A 228 -3.86 -9.36 -20.31
C GLY A 228 -4.01 -10.52 -21.28
N GLY A 229 -5.22 -11.04 -21.51
CA GLY A 229 -5.43 -12.28 -22.27
C GLY A 229 -6.55 -12.20 -23.32
N ALA A 230 -6.37 -11.39 -24.37
CA ALA A 230 -7.06 -11.58 -25.66
C ALA A 230 -6.43 -10.69 -26.75
N ASN A 231 -5.30 -11.11 -27.33
CA ASN A 231 -5.07 -10.90 -28.76
C ASN A 231 -3.98 -11.86 -29.25
N GLY A 232 -4.44 -12.90 -29.93
CA GLY A 232 -3.64 -13.99 -30.46
C GLY A 232 -4.55 -14.94 -31.24
N ALA A 233 -5.12 -14.43 -32.33
CA ALA A 233 -5.65 -15.19 -33.46
C ALA A 233 -5.70 -14.27 -34.69
#